data_AF-A0A2T4SD29-F1
#
_entry.id   AF-A0A2T4SD29-F1
#
_cell.length_a   1.000
_cell.length_b   1.000
_cell.length_c   1.000
_cell.angle_alpha   90.00
_cell.angle_beta   90.00
_cell.angle_gamma   90.00
#
_symmetry.space_group_name_H-M   'P 1'
#
loop_
_entity.id
_entity.type
_entity.pdbx_description
1 polymer ?
#
loop_
_entity_poly.entity_id
_entity_poly.type
_entity_poly.pdbx_seq_one_letter_code
_entity_poly.pdbx_strand_id
1 'polypeptide(L)'
;MTNEKILRLIPNYRYTDEYERKVLLNIYAKLYVGIFWGTLIISTLDIFVSMYLKQIPVVSILAMIALTAASIVFTSSLRNKKIDRFEVDSKKGYQRYIKKARKGSFIFAFAMFIVFNINNYLIPFVIHQSLPENSELTYQLLIFATIAAIAGWIIYMISKAKITRTYKD
;
A
#
# COMPACT_ATOMS: atom_id res chain seq x y z
N MET A 1 -12.77 23.56 11.12
CA MET A 1 -12.00 24.32 12.15
C MET A 1 -10.73 23.61 12.64
N THR A 2 -10.71 22.29 12.85
CA THR A 2 -9.51 21.56 13.35
C THR A 2 -8.36 21.47 12.33
N ASN A 3 -8.64 21.31 11.04
CA ASN A 3 -7.59 21.19 10.00
C ASN A 3 -6.74 22.46 9.83
N GLU A 4 -7.32 23.65 10.01
CA GLU A 4 -6.56 24.91 9.91
C GLU A 4 -5.52 25.06 11.02
N LYS A 5 -5.80 24.55 12.23
CA LYS A 5 -4.83 24.57 13.33
C LYS A 5 -3.60 23.71 13.04
N ILE A 6 -3.80 22.56 12.38
CA ILE A 6 -2.71 21.67 11.96
C ILE A 6 -1.93 22.31 10.80
N LEU A 7 -2.61 22.92 9.83
CA LEU A 7 -1.96 23.58 8.70
C LEU A 7 -1.10 24.79 9.13
N ARG A 8 -1.44 25.45 10.24
CA ARG A 8 -0.62 26.51 10.85
C ARG A 8 0.69 26.00 11.46
N LEU A 9 0.87 24.69 11.62
CA LEU A 9 2.18 24.11 12.02
C LEU A 9 3.17 24.10 10.85
N ILE A 10 2.68 24.22 9.61
CA ILE A 10 3.56 24.36 8.44
C ILE A 10 4.18 25.77 8.48
N PRO A 11 5.52 25.88 8.49
CA PRO A 11 6.19 27.17 8.44
C PRO A 11 5.66 28.04 7.31
N ASN A 12 5.48 29.34 7.60
CA ASN A 12 4.98 30.36 6.67
C ASN A 12 3.52 30.22 6.20
N TYR A 13 2.78 29.16 6.55
CA TYR A 13 1.37 28.99 6.12
C TYR A 13 0.44 30.11 6.60
N ARG A 14 0.72 30.71 7.76
CA ARG A 14 -0.08 31.80 8.34
C ARG A 14 0.08 33.13 7.62
N TYR A 15 1.21 33.36 6.97
CA TYR A 15 1.62 34.66 6.42
C TYR A 15 1.64 34.72 4.89
N THR A 16 1.36 33.59 4.22
CA THR A 16 1.37 33.47 2.76
C THR A 16 -0.04 33.67 2.16
N ASP A 17 -0.08 34.20 0.94
CA ASP A 17 -1.29 34.42 0.16
C ASP A 17 -1.92 33.11 -0.34
N GLU A 18 -3.18 33.13 -0.79
CA GLU A 18 -3.92 31.91 -1.16
C GLU A 18 -3.26 31.11 -2.29
N TYR A 19 -2.62 31.80 -3.24
CA TYR A 19 -1.82 31.17 -4.30
C TYR A 19 -0.56 30.50 -3.72
N GLU A 20 0.18 31.21 -2.88
CA GLU A 20 1.40 30.72 -2.24
C GLU A 20 1.13 29.53 -1.33
N ARG A 21 0.00 29.53 -0.60
CA ARG A 21 -0.44 28.39 0.20
C ARG A 21 -0.65 27.13 -0.63
N LYS A 22 -1.22 27.24 -1.83
CA LYS A 22 -1.38 26.10 -2.74
C LYS A 22 -0.04 25.55 -3.20
N VAL A 23 0.91 26.43 -3.54
CA VAL A 23 2.27 26.04 -3.92
C VAL A 23 2.99 25.35 -2.77
N LEU A 24 2.93 25.95 -1.57
CA LEU A 24 3.51 25.40 -0.35
C LEU A 24 2.97 23.99 -0.06
N LEU A 25 1.65 23.82 -0.04
CA LEU A 25 1.01 22.52 0.19
C LEU A 25 1.41 21.47 -0.84
N ASN A 26 1.54 21.86 -2.11
CA ASN A 26 1.99 20.95 -3.17
C ASN A 26 3.44 20.47 -2.95
N ILE A 27 4.34 21.37 -2.53
CA ILE A 27 5.73 21.02 -2.20
C ILE A 27 5.77 20.02 -1.03
N TYR A 28 5.06 20.30 0.06
CA TYR A 28 4.97 19.40 1.20
C TYR A 28 4.34 18.04 0.83
N ALA A 29 3.33 18.02 -0.03
CA ALA A 29 2.73 16.78 -0.51
C ALA A 29 3.71 15.94 -1.34
N LYS A 30 4.49 16.55 -2.24
CA LYS A 30 5.54 15.84 -3.00
C LYS A 30 6.63 15.29 -2.09
N LEU A 31 7.07 16.08 -1.11
CA LEU A 31 8.07 15.68 -0.13
C LEU A 31 7.55 14.51 0.73
N TYR A 32 6.29 14.55 1.16
CA TYR A 32 5.66 13.45 1.88
C TYR A 32 5.65 12.16 1.05
N VAL A 33 5.31 12.21 -0.24
CA VAL A 33 5.36 11.03 -1.12
C VAL A 33 6.78 10.46 -1.20
N GLY A 34 7.80 11.31 -1.29
CA GLY A 34 9.20 10.89 -1.28
C GLY A 34 9.60 10.21 0.04
N ILE A 35 9.29 10.84 1.18
CA ILE A 35 9.55 10.27 2.51
C ILE A 35 8.82 8.94 2.66
N PHE A 36 7.54 8.87 2.30
CA PHE A 36 6.72 7.67 2.42
C PHE A 36 7.37 6.47 1.71
N TRP A 37 7.72 6.63 0.43
CA TRP A 37 8.36 5.54 -0.33
C TRP A 37 9.78 5.25 0.14
N GLY A 38 10.56 6.28 0.49
CA GLY A 38 11.91 6.13 1.01
C GLY A 38 11.92 5.34 2.33
N THR A 39 11.10 5.72 3.29
CA THR A 39 10.97 5.01 4.57
C THR A 39 10.45 3.60 4.38
N LEU A 40 9.50 3.37 3.47
CA LEU A 40 8.99 2.03 3.17
C LEU A 40 10.10 1.12 2.65
N ILE A 41 10.90 1.59 1.69
CA ILE A 41 12.01 0.80 1.11
C ILE A 41 13.08 0.52 2.17
N ILE A 42 13.54 1.55 2.89
CA ILE A 42 14.58 1.42 3.91
C ILE A 42 14.14 0.47 5.02
N SER A 43 12.90 0.64 5.53
CA SER A 43 12.38 -0.21 6.61
C SER A 43 12.22 -1.66 6.15
N THR A 44 11.79 -1.87 4.90
CA THR A 44 11.68 -3.21 4.33
C THR A 44 13.05 -3.87 4.25
N LEU A 45 14.05 -3.18 3.70
CA LEU A 45 15.43 -3.69 3.61
C LEU A 45 16.03 -3.99 4.99
N ASP A 46 15.84 -3.11 5.97
CA ASP A 46 16.32 -3.32 7.33
C ASP A 46 15.66 -4.52 8.02
N ILE A 47 14.35 -4.73 7.79
CA ILE A 47 13.66 -5.94 8.26
C ILE A 47 14.31 -7.18 7.65
N PHE A 48 14.54 -7.18 6.33
CA PHE A 48 15.24 -8.27 5.67
C PHE A 48 16.61 -8.52 6.30
N VAL A 49 17.50 -7.51 6.33
CA VAL A 49 18.85 -7.60 6.90
C VAL A 49 18.83 -8.11 8.34
N SER A 50 17.95 -7.60 9.18
CA SER A 50 17.86 -7.99 10.59
C SER A 50 17.35 -9.41 10.78
N MET A 51 16.42 -9.89 9.94
CA MET A 51 16.01 -11.30 9.94
C MET A 51 17.21 -12.23 9.68
N TYR A 52 18.13 -11.85 8.78
CA TYR A 52 19.36 -12.62 8.54
C TYR A 52 20.31 -12.60 9.74
N LEU A 53 20.47 -11.44 10.37
CA LEU A 53 21.32 -11.28 11.55
C LEU A 53 20.70 -11.89 12.83
N LYS A 54 19.51 -12.49 12.73
CA LYS A 54 18.71 -12.98 13.87
C LYS A 54 18.47 -11.89 14.92
N GLN A 55 18.40 -10.64 14.47
CA GLN A 55 18.10 -9.47 15.28
C GLN A 55 16.65 -9.07 15.06
N ILE A 56 16.04 -8.47 16.09
CA ILE A 56 14.68 -7.95 15.96
C ILE A 56 14.79 -6.50 15.45
N PRO A 57 14.33 -6.18 14.22
CA PRO A 57 14.37 -4.83 13.65
C PRO A 57 13.29 -3.94 14.26
N VAL A 58 13.40 -3.62 15.56
CA VAL A 58 12.35 -2.89 16.30
C VAL A 58 12.00 -1.56 15.64
N VAL A 59 13.01 -0.79 15.21
CA VAL A 59 12.83 0.52 14.58
C VAL A 59 12.03 0.40 13.28
N SER A 60 12.37 -0.56 12.42
CA SER A 60 11.69 -0.75 11.14
C SER A 60 10.29 -1.33 11.29
N ILE A 61 10.06 -2.18 12.30
CA ILE A 61 8.70 -2.63 12.65
C ILE A 61 7.85 -1.42 13.07
N LEU A 62 8.35 -0.56 13.94
CA LEU A 62 7.65 0.67 14.35
C LEU A 62 7.39 1.61 13.17
N ALA A 63 8.37 1.79 12.28
CA ALA A 63 8.21 2.59 11.07
C ALA A 63 7.11 2.04 10.15
N MET A 64 7.05 0.72 9.96
CA MET A 64 6.02 0.06 9.16
C MET A 64 4.62 0.20 9.78
N ILE A 65 4.50 0.10 11.11
CA ILE A 65 3.24 0.35 11.82
C ILE A 65 2.80 1.80 11.61
N ALA A 66 3.71 2.77 11.77
CA ALA A 66 3.41 4.19 11.58
C ALA A 66 2.99 4.50 10.13
N LEU A 67 3.68 3.95 9.14
CA LEU A 67 3.33 4.08 7.72
C LEU A 67 1.94 3.48 7.41
N THR A 68 1.63 2.33 8.02
CA THR A 68 0.33 1.68 7.87
C THR A 68 -0.79 2.54 8.48
N ALA A 69 -0.59 3.04 9.70
CA ALA A 69 -1.54 3.93 10.36
C ALA A 69 -1.76 5.22 9.54
N ALA A 70 -0.68 5.85 9.06
CA ALA A 70 -0.76 7.02 8.19
C ALA A 70 -1.54 6.73 6.90
N SER A 71 -1.30 5.57 6.27
CA SER A 71 -2.02 5.13 5.07
C SER A 71 -3.51 4.93 5.31
N ILE A 72 -3.90 4.34 6.45
CA ILE A 72 -5.29 4.16 6.85
C ILE A 72 -5.98 5.50 7.07
N VAL A 73 -5.34 6.41 7.81
CA VAL A 73 -5.86 7.77 8.08
C VAL A 73 -6.03 8.54 6.77
N PHE A 74 -5.03 8.51 5.90
CA PHE A 74 -5.08 9.19 4.60
C PHE A 74 -6.20 8.64 3.71
N THR A 75 -6.30 7.31 3.59
CA THR A 75 -7.34 6.66 2.80
C THR A 75 -8.73 6.95 3.36
N SER A 76 -8.90 6.93 4.67
CA SER A 76 -10.18 7.25 5.34
C SER A 76 -10.58 8.71 5.11
N SER A 77 -9.62 9.64 5.17
CA SER A 77 -9.83 11.05 4.89
C SER A 77 -10.26 11.30 3.44
N LEU A 78 -9.61 10.65 2.47
CA LEU A 78 -9.99 10.71 1.06
C LEU A 78 -11.41 10.19 0.82
N ARG A 79 -11.75 9.05 1.46
CA ARG A 79 -13.06 8.41 1.33
C ARG A 79 -14.18 9.26 1.92
N ASN A 80 -13.94 9.90 3.06
CA ASN A 80 -14.89 10.82 3.69
C ASN A 80 -15.19 12.03 2.80
N LYS A 81 -14.19 12.51 2.05
CA LYS A 81 -14.36 13.61 1.10
C LYS A 81 -14.88 13.17 -0.29
N LYS A 82 -15.12 11.87 -0.49
CA LYS A 82 -15.52 11.27 -1.78
C LYS A 82 -14.58 11.59 -2.95
N ILE A 83 -13.32 11.99 -2.67
CA ILE A 83 -12.34 12.38 -3.70
C ILE A 83 -11.85 11.15 -4.49
N ASP A 84 -11.88 9.98 -3.86
CA ASP A 84 -11.39 8.73 -4.43
C ASP A 84 -12.48 7.89 -5.12
N ARG A 85 -13.68 8.44 -5.31
CA ARG A 85 -14.78 7.77 -6.00
C ARG A 85 -14.73 8.02 -7.50
N PHE A 86 -14.91 6.96 -8.27
CA PHE A 86 -15.10 7.03 -9.72
C PHE A 86 -16.59 6.93 -10.00
N GLU A 87 -17.21 8.06 -10.32
CA GLU A 87 -18.57 8.10 -10.83
C GLU A 87 -18.58 7.67 -12.30
N VAL A 88 -19.50 6.79 -12.66
CA VAL A 88 -19.53 6.19 -13.99
C VAL A 88 -20.96 6.20 -14.53
N ASP A 89 -21.15 6.97 -15.60
CA ASP A 89 -22.47 7.25 -16.19
C ASP A 89 -22.89 6.24 -17.26
N SER A 90 -22.10 5.19 -17.51
CA SER A 90 -22.45 4.17 -18.49
C SER A 90 -22.08 2.75 -18.06
N LYS A 91 -22.89 1.78 -18.48
CA LYS A 91 -22.66 0.35 -18.25
C LYS A 91 -21.33 -0.13 -18.84
N LYS A 92 -20.96 0.37 -20.04
CA LYS A 92 -19.67 0.08 -20.69
C LYS A 92 -18.50 0.64 -19.88
N GLY A 93 -18.62 1.87 -19.37
CA GLY A 93 -17.62 2.47 -18.48
C GLY A 93 -17.44 1.66 -17.20
N TYR A 94 -18.54 1.23 -16.56
CA TYR A 94 -18.48 0.48 -15.31
C TYR A 94 -17.77 -0.86 -15.51
N GLN A 95 -18.09 -1.58 -16.59
CA GLN A 95 -17.41 -2.82 -16.95
C GLN A 95 -15.89 -2.62 -17.16
N ARG A 96 -15.49 -1.50 -17.77
CA ARG A 96 -14.06 -1.16 -17.97
C ARG A 96 -13.34 -0.96 -16.63
N TYR A 97 -13.93 -0.21 -15.69
CA TYR A 97 -13.34 -0.01 -14.36
C TYR A 97 -13.30 -1.29 -13.53
N ILE A 98 -14.33 -2.13 -13.60
CA ILE A 98 -14.33 -3.45 -12.94
C ILE A 98 -13.24 -4.35 -13.53
N LYS A 99 -13.06 -4.37 -14.86
CA LYS A 99 -11.99 -5.13 -15.52
C LYS A 99 -10.61 -4.64 -15.08
N LYS A 100 -10.42 -3.32 -14.96
CA LYS A 100 -9.18 -2.72 -14.45
C LYS A 100 -8.91 -3.12 -12.99
N ALA A 101 -9.94 -3.07 -12.14
CA ALA A 101 -9.84 -3.50 -10.73
C ALA A 101 -9.46 -4.99 -10.60
N ARG A 102 -10.07 -5.86 -11.41
CA ARG A 102 -9.71 -7.30 -11.46
C ARG A 102 -8.26 -7.50 -11.91
N LYS A 103 -7.83 -6.82 -12.99
CA LYS A 103 -6.46 -6.95 -13.49
C LYS A 103 -5.44 -6.48 -12.44
N GLY A 104 -5.70 -5.36 -11.77
CA GLY A 104 -4.84 -4.86 -10.69
C GLY A 104 -4.76 -5.81 -9.50
N SER A 105 -5.89 -6.37 -9.07
CA SER A 105 -5.96 -7.40 -8.03
C SER A 105 -5.16 -8.66 -8.39
N PHE A 106 -5.26 -9.14 -9.62
CA PHE A 106 -4.51 -10.31 -10.08
C PHE A 106 -2.99 -10.04 -10.11
N ILE A 107 -2.57 -8.88 -10.63
CA ILE A 107 -1.15 -8.47 -10.61
C ILE A 107 -0.63 -8.41 -9.17
N PHE A 108 -1.42 -7.85 -8.25
CA PHE A 108 -1.05 -7.77 -6.84
C PHE A 108 -0.91 -9.15 -6.19
N ALA A 109 -1.89 -10.05 -6.41
CA ALA A 109 -1.81 -11.43 -5.92
C ALA A 109 -0.55 -12.14 -6.44
N PHE A 110 -0.28 -12.01 -7.74
CA PHE A 110 0.90 -12.61 -8.35
C PHE A 110 2.21 -12.07 -7.77
N ALA A 111 2.30 -10.74 -7.57
CA ALA A 111 3.46 -10.13 -6.92
C ALA A 111 3.65 -10.63 -5.48
N MET A 112 2.58 -10.72 -4.69
CA MET A 112 2.62 -11.26 -3.33
C MET A 112 3.09 -12.72 -3.32
N PHE A 113 2.58 -13.54 -4.25
CA PHE A 113 3.01 -14.92 -4.38
C PHE A 113 4.51 -15.01 -4.65
N ILE A 114 5.05 -14.21 -5.58
CA ILE A 114 6.49 -14.15 -5.85
C ILE A 114 7.27 -13.75 -4.60
N VAL A 115 6.86 -12.69 -3.90
CA VAL A 115 7.56 -12.19 -2.70
C VAL A 115 7.62 -13.27 -1.62
N PHE A 116 6.53 -13.98 -1.36
CA PHE A 116 6.51 -15.06 -0.38
C PHE A 116 7.42 -16.23 -0.76
N ASN A 117 7.47 -16.59 -2.05
CA ASN A 117 8.34 -17.66 -2.53
C ASN A 117 9.82 -17.26 -2.52
N ILE A 118 10.15 -16.02 -2.88
CA ILE A 118 11.52 -15.50 -2.75
C ILE A 118 11.96 -15.58 -1.28
N ASN A 119 11.10 -15.15 -0.35
CA ASN A 119 11.42 -15.14 1.07
C ASN A 119 11.65 -16.53 1.67
N ASN A 120 10.90 -17.54 1.24
CA ASN A 120 11.00 -18.89 1.82
C ASN A 120 11.95 -19.84 1.10
N TYR A 121 12.25 -19.61 -0.18
CA TYR A 121 13.09 -20.54 -0.94
C TYR A 121 14.38 -19.89 -1.44
N LEU A 122 14.27 -18.76 -2.13
CA LEU A 122 15.40 -18.13 -2.80
C LEU A 122 16.37 -17.50 -1.79
N ILE A 123 15.82 -16.87 -0.76
CA ILE A 123 16.59 -16.26 0.32
C ILE A 123 17.34 -17.31 1.15
N PRO A 124 16.70 -18.35 1.73
CA PRO A 124 17.38 -19.40 2.49
C PRO A 124 18.44 -20.15 1.67
N PHE A 125 18.17 -20.37 0.37
CA PHE A 125 19.13 -20.96 -0.56
C PHE A 125 20.42 -20.14 -0.67
N VAL A 126 20.33 -18.82 -0.87
CA VAL A 126 21.52 -17.94 -1.04
C VAL A 126 22.37 -17.89 0.23
N ILE A 127 21.74 -17.93 1.41
CA ILE A 127 22.43 -17.87 2.70
C ILE A 127 22.81 -19.25 3.25
N HIS A 128 22.68 -20.31 2.46
CA HIS A 128 23.03 -21.68 2.83
C HIS A 128 22.31 -22.17 4.11
N GLN A 129 21.10 -21.67 4.37
CA GLN A 129 20.23 -22.22 5.39
C GLN A 129 19.54 -23.48 4.88
N SER A 130 19.15 -24.36 5.80
CA SER A 130 18.38 -25.56 5.47
C SER A 130 17.11 -25.16 4.73
N LEU A 131 16.96 -25.65 3.50
CA LEU A 131 15.73 -25.50 2.75
C LEU A 131 14.61 -26.33 3.40
N PRO A 132 13.34 -25.94 3.19
CA PRO A 132 12.21 -26.79 3.54
C PRO A 132 12.37 -28.17 2.92
N GLU A 133 12.01 -29.23 3.66
CA GLU A 133 12.05 -30.58 3.11
C GLU A 133 11.10 -30.70 1.91
N ASN A 134 11.48 -31.52 0.93
CA ASN A 134 10.71 -31.70 -0.31
C ASN A 134 9.25 -32.14 -0.06
N SER A 135 9.01 -32.85 1.04
CA SER A 135 7.69 -33.30 1.51
C SER A 135 6.77 -32.12 1.87
N GLU A 136 7.32 -31.00 2.33
CA GLU A 136 6.57 -29.82 2.78
C GLU A 136 6.38 -28.77 1.67
N LEU A 137 7.18 -28.84 0.61
CA LEU A 137 7.26 -27.82 -0.44
C LEU A 137 5.91 -27.59 -1.13
N THR A 138 5.20 -28.67 -1.46
CA THR A 138 3.86 -28.60 -2.07
C THR A 138 2.84 -27.93 -1.14
N TYR A 139 2.89 -28.25 0.15
CA TYR A 139 1.99 -27.71 1.16
C TYR A 139 2.25 -26.21 1.39
N GLN A 140 3.52 -25.82 1.50
CA GLN A 140 3.92 -24.42 1.66
C GLN A 140 3.57 -23.57 0.43
N LEU A 141 3.76 -24.10 -0.79
CA LEU A 141 3.32 -23.45 -2.03
C LEU A 141 1.81 -23.17 -2.03
N LEU A 142 1.01 -24.14 -1.62
CA LEU A 142 -0.45 -23.99 -1.50
C LEU A 142 -0.84 -22.93 -0.47
N ILE A 143 -0.16 -22.88 0.68
CA ILE A 143 -0.38 -21.84 1.69
C ILE A 143 -0.09 -20.46 1.10
N PHE A 144 1.07 -20.25 0.48
CA PHE A 144 1.42 -18.93 -0.08
C PHE A 144 0.52 -18.53 -1.23
N ALA A 145 0.11 -19.48 -2.09
CA ALA A 145 -0.87 -19.23 -3.13
C ALA A 145 -2.21 -18.78 -2.53
N THR A 146 -2.65 -19.40 -1.44
CA THR A 146 -3.90 -19.06 -0.75
C THR A 146 -3.84 -17.67 -0.13
N ILE A 147 -2.75 -17.35 0.59
CA ILE A 147 -2.54 -16.02 1.20
C ILE A 147 -2.50 -14.93 0.11
N ALA A 148 -1.76 -15.18 -0.99
CA ALA A 148 -1.68 -14.27 -2.12
C ALA A 148 -3.04 -14.04 -2.79
N ALA A 149 -3.85 -15.09 -2.95
CA ALA A 149 -5.20 -15.00 -3.48
C ALA A 149 -6.13 -14.17 -2.59
N ILE A 150 -6.09 -14.39 -1.26
CA ILE A 150 -6.84 -13.60 -0.28
C ILE A 150 -6.44 -12.12 -0.36
N ALA A 151 -5.14 -11.84 -0.40
CA ALA A 151 -4.62 -10.48 -0.51
C ALA A 151 -5.10 -9.80 -1.81
N GLY A 152 -5.04 -10.51 -2.94
CA GLY A 152 -5.61 -10.05 -4.20
C GLY A 152 -7.10 -9.75 -4.11
N TRP A 153 -7.88 -10.62 -3.47
CA TRP A 153 -9.32 -10.44 -3.28
C TRP A 153 -9.65 -9.20 -2.45
N ILE A 154 -8.89 -8.94 -1.37
CA ILE A 154 -9.03 -7.71 -0.56
C ILE A 154 -8.79 -6.46 -1.43
N ILE A 155 -7.73 -6.45 -2.24
CA ILE A 155 -7.44 -5.34 -3.16
C ILE A 155 -8.55 -5.15 -4.19
N TYR A 156 -9.14 -6.24 -4.68
CA TYR A 156 -10.30 -6.16 -5.57
C TYR A 156 -11.49 -5.49 -4.88
N MET A 157 -11.82 -5.89 -3.65
CA MET A 157 -12.94 -5.33 -2.88
C MET A 157 -12.74 -3.84 -2.61
N ILE A 158 -11.54 -3.43 -2.20
CA ILE A 158 -11.19 -2.01 -2.00
C ILE A 158 -11.34 -1.23 -3.31
N SER A 159 -10.81 -1.76 -4.41
CA SER A 159 -10.86 -1.10 -5.72
C SER A 159 -12.30 -0.99 -6.25
N LYS A 160 -13.11 -2.03 -6.05
CA LYS A 160 -14.53 -2.06 -6.44
C LYS A 160 -15.34 -1.06 -5.62
N ALA A 161 -15.09 -0.95 -4.31
CA ALA A 161 -15.81 -0.02 -3.43
C ALA A 161 -15.63 1.46 -3.82
N LYS A 162 -14.60 1.79 -4.61
CA LYS A 162 -14.37 3.13 -5.16
C LYS A 162 -15.23 3.44 -6.39
N ILE A 163 -15.82 2.45 -7.05
CA ILE A 163 -16.59 2.65 -8.29
C ILE A 163 -18.06 2.84 -7.94
N THR A 164 -18.62 4.02 -8.22
CA THR A 164 -20.04 4.35 -7.98
C THR A 164 -20.78 4.41 -9.31
N ARG A 165 -21.90 3.70 -9.43
CA ARG A 165 -22.78 3.79 -10.61
C ARG A 165 -23.71 4.98 -10.45
N THR A 166 -23.76 5.84 -11.46
CA THR A 166 -24.63 7.02 -11.51
C THR A 166 -25.76 6.85 -12.54
N TYR A 167 -25.64 5.88 -13.47
CA TYR A 167 -26.74 5.51 -14.36
C TYR A 167 -27.79 4.67 -13.63
N LYS A 168 -29.07 4.90 -13.96
CA LYS A 168 -30.16 3.99 -13.58
C LYS A 168 -30.11 2.76 -14.50
N ASP A 169 -30.25 1.57 -13.92
CA ASP A 169 -30.30 0.31 -14.65
C ASP A 169 -31.47 0.26 -15.64
#